data_AF-A0A3M7AH47-F1
#
_entry.id   AF-A0A3M7AH47-F1
#
_cell.length_a   1.000
_cell.length_b   1.000
_cell.length_c   1.000
_cell.angle_alpha   90.00
_cell.angle_beta   90.00
_cell.angle_gamma   90.00
#
_symmetry.space_group_name_H-M   'P 1'
#
loop_
_entity.id
_entity.type
_entity.pdbx_description
1 polymer ?
#
loop_
_entity_poly.entity_id
_entity_poly.type
_entity_poly.pdbx_seq_one_letter_code
_entity_poly.pdbx_strand_id
1 'polypeptide(L)'
;MRRQTPIAHLLYNYLFPRPTPNDPPSFAAHLARNLVPEVRIEVSTFYGDLNSVEARYPGLNYCYPPHRMRLGRFKHHRRLFDAFDNLGLTYNEIQDFCCWEGTKWARERYEKDEGIYVLDTTGDDIGPFIDRRDVVSLPDEQRRKITRQTQISVIVEEAMDGPVLSNTNNNNNNSLPGLPRHHHPHHDHHHTTPDAEMSDVDSLAS
;
A
#
# COMPACT_ATOMS: atom_id res chain seq x y z
N MET A 1 -8.63 18.70 30.04
CA MET A 1 -8.03 17.67 30.94
C MET A 1 -6.77 17.16 30.27
N ARG A 2 -5.64 17.09 30.98
CA ARG A 2 -4.42 16.43 30.47
C ARG A 2 -4.44 14.98 30.97
N ARG A 3 -4.15 14.01 30.10
CA ARG A 3 -4.05 12.59 30.49
C ARG A 3 -2.86 12.39 31.43
N GLN A 4 -3.01 11.50 32.41
CA GLN A 4 -1.93 11.16 33.35
C GLN A 4 -0.91 10.20 32.72
N THR A 5 -1.36 9.31 31.84
CA THR A 5 -0.46 8.41 31.12
C THR A 5 0.09 9.10 29.87
N PRO A 6 1.43 9.07 29.64
CA PRO A 6 2.02 9.60 28.42
C PRO A 6 1.43 8.95 27.16
N ILE A 7 1.10 9.77 26.15
CA ILE A 7 0.49 9.32 24.89
C ILE A 7 1.36 8.27 24.19
N ALA A 8 2.68 8.44 24.22
CA ALA A 8 3.63 7.46 23.66
C ALA A 8 3.42 6.05 24.22
N HIS A 9 3.20 5.94 25.53
CA HIS A 9 3.02 4.67 26.21
C HIS A 9 1.65 4.06 25.91
N LEU A 10 0.60 4.88 25.89
CA LEU A 10 -0.76 4.45 25.49
C LEU A 10 -0.77 3.89 24.07
N LEU A 11 -0.18 4.61 23.12
CA LEU A 11 -0.11 4.19 21.73
C LEU A 11 0.72 2.92 21.56
N TYR A 12 1.87 2.85 22.23
CA TYR A 12 2.71 1.67 22.14
C TYR A 12 1.97 0.41 22.62
N ASN A 13 1.31 0.46 23.78
CA ASN A 13 0.56 -0.66 24.33
C ASN A 13 -0.64 -1.04 23.44
N TYR A 14 -1.27 -0.06 22.79
CA TYR A 14 -2.35 -0.30 21.84
C TYR A 14 -1.86 -0.97 20.55
N LEU A 15 -0.72 -0.50 20.00
CA LEU A 15 -0.14 -1.01 18.76
C LEU A 15 0.53 -2.38 18.96
N PHE A 16 1.10 -2.63 20.14
CA PHE A 16 1.83 -3.86 20.46
C PHE A 16 1.30 -4.43 21.79
N PRO A 17 0.06 -4.95 21.82
CA PRO A 17 -0.54 -5.49 23.06
C PRO A 17 0.16 -6.76 23.54
N ARG A 18 0.84 -7.47 22.62
CA ARG A 18 1.67 -8.65 22.89
C ARG A 18 2.99 -8.51 22.10
N PRO A 19 3.94 -7.69 22.58
CA PRO A 19 5.16 -7.41 21.86
C PRO A 19 6.04 -8.67 21.78
N THR A 20 6.55 -8.96 20.59
CA THR A 20 7.50 -10.03 20.33
C THR A 20 8.93 -9.50 20.29
N PRO A 21 9.97 -10.35 20.36
CA PRO A 21 11.37 -9.90 20.25
C PRO A 21 11.70 -9.19 18.93
N ASN A 22 10.91 -9.41 17.88
CA ASN A 22 11.08 -8.77 16.58
C ASN A 22 10.44 -7.37 16.51
N ASP A 23 9.54 -7.06 17.44
CA ASP A 23 8.85 -5.78 17.50
C ASP A 23 9.75 -4.68 18.09
N PRO A 24 9.54 -3.41 17.72
CA PRO A 24 10.29 -2.30 18.32
C PRO A 24 10.01 -2.23 19.82
N PRO A 25 11.01 -2.06 20.70
CA PRO A 25 10.82 -2.10 22.17
C PRO A 25 10.10 -0.87 22.77
N SER A 26 9.86 0.17 21.96
CA SER A 26 9.22 1.41 22.40
C SER A 26 8.57 2.13 21.23
N PHE A 27 7.72 3.13 21.51
CA PHE A 27 7.15 3.97 20.45
C PHE A 27 8.24 4.69 19.65
N ALA A 28 9.30 5.17 20.31
CA ALA A 28 10.41 5.85 19.64
C ALA A 28 11.14 4.91 18.66
N ALA A 29 11.35 3.65 19.05
CA ALA A 29 11.91 2.64 18.16
C ALA A 29 10.95 2.31 17.00
N HIS A 30 9.65 2.26 17.26
CA HIS A 30 8.64 2.05 16.23
C HIS A 30 8.60 3.20 15.21
N LEU A 31 8.67 4.44 15.69
CA LEU A 31 8.76 5.66 14.90
C LEU A 31 9.97 5.63 13.97
N ALA A 32 11.17 5.43 14.52
CA ALA A 32 12.41 5.43 13.74
C ALA A 32 12.46 4.28 12.71
N ARG A 33 12.03 3.07 13.11
CA ARG A 33 12.12 1.87 12.26
C ARG A 33 11.04 1.80 11.18
N ASN A 34 9.86 2.37 11.41
CA ASN A 34 8.69 2.13 10.54
C ASN A 34 8.03 3.42 10.04
N LEU A 35 7.67 4.35 10.94
CA LEU A 35 6.92 5.54 10.55
C LEU A 35 7.79 6.53 9.76
N VAL A 36 9.01 6.83 10.22
CA VAL A 36 9.91 7.76 9.50
C VAL A 36 10.20 7.29 8.07
N PRO A 37 10.52 6.01 7.80
CA PRO A 37 10.63 5.50 6.43
C PRO A 37 9.37 5.69 5.59
N GLU A 38 8.18 5.43 6.14
CA GLU A 38 6.91 5.64 5.44
C GLU A 38 6.69 7.13 5.09
N VAL A 39 7.03 8.05 6.01
CA VAL A 39 7.02 9.50 5.75
C VAL A 39 8.00 9.86 4.62
N ARG A 40 9.20 9.29 4.60
CA ARG A 40 10.18 9.59 3.53
C ARG A 40 9.68 9.18 2.15
N ILE A 41 8.99 8.03 2.06
CA ILE A 41 8.35 7.59 0.80
C ILE A 41 7.24 8.58 0.40
N GLU A 42 6.39 9.00 1.36
CA GLU A 42 5.36 10.02 1.11
C GLU A 42 5.97 11.30 0.56
N VAL A 43 7.00 11.80 1.21
CA VAL A 43 7.66 13.05 0.85
C VAL A 43 8.24 12.98 -0.56
N SER A 44 9.01 11.92 -0.85
CA SER A 44 9.58 11.71 -2.18
C SER A 44 8.52 11.58 -3.27
N THR A 45 7.31 11.13 -2.94
CA THR A 45 6.22 10.92 -3.91
C THR A 45 5.48 12.23 -4.23
N PHE A 46 5.25 13.10 -3.25
CA PHE A 46 4.40 14.29 -3.42
C PHE A 46 5.15 15.61 -3.49
N TYR A 47 6.33 15.69 -2.88
CA TYR A 47 7.12 16.92 -2.76
C TYR A 47 8.44 16.85 -3.54
N GLY A 48 8.79 15.69 -4.09
CA GLY A 48 9.96 15.51 -4.95
C GLY A 48 11.28 15.43 -4.18
N ASP A 49 12.28 16.21 -4.61
CA ASP A 49 13.64 16.12 -4.10
C ASP A 49 13.74 16.61 -2.64
N LEU A 50 14.28 15.75 -1.75
CA LEU A 50 14.55 16.00 -0.33
C LEU A 50 15.53 17.16 -0.07
N ASN A 51 16.21 17.65 -1.11
CA ASN A 51 17.04 18.85 -1.02
C ASN A 51 16.21 20.15 -1.02
N SER A 52 14.97 20.11 -1.55
CA SER A 52 14.08 21.27 -1.51
C SER A 52 13.62 21.57 -0.08
N VAL A 53 13.37 22.85 0.19
CA VAL A 53 12.87 23.29 1.51
C VAL A 53 11.50 22.69 1.78
N GLU A 54 10.64 22.64 0.76
CA GLU A 54 9.30 22.05 0.84
C GLU A 54 9.35 20.56 1.20
N ALA A 55 10.18 19.75 0.55
CA ALA A 55 10.31 18.33 0.88
C ALA A 55 10.96 18.09 2.24
N ARG A 56 11.85 18.98 2.70
CA ARG A 56 12.45 18.88 4.05
C ARG A 56 11.45 19.23 5.15
N TYR A 57 10.53 20.15 4.86
CA TYR A 57 9.51 20.63 5.78
C TYR A 57 8.10 20.55 5.17
N PRO A 58 7.62 19.35 4.82
CA PRO A 58 6.36 19.15 4.09
C PRO A 58 5.13 19.46 4.95
N GLY A 59 5.31 19.55 6.27
CA GLY A 59 4.27 19.96 7.20
C GLY A 59 3.09 18.98 7.30
N LEU A 60 3.35 17.67 7.23
CA LEU A 60 2.31 16.65 7.28
C LEU A 60 1.50 16.76 8.58
N ASN A 61 0.27 17.21 8.46
CA ASN A 61 -0.70 17.31 9.54
C ASN A 61 -1.50 16.01 9.71
N TYR A 62 -1.27 15.29 10.80
CA TYR A 62 -1.90 13.99 11.09
C TYR A 62 -3.37 14.09 11.50
N CYS A 63 -3.89 15.31 11.67
CA CYS A 63 -5.31 15.60 11.87
C CYS A 63 -6.01 16.07 10.59
N TYR A 64 -5.26 16.28 9.50
CA TYR A 64 -5.81 16.73 8.22
C TYR A 64 -6.23 15.52 7.37
N PRO A 65 -7.50 15.38 6.97
CA PRO A 65 -7.99 14.17 6.30
C PRO A 65 -7.23 13.78 5.02
N PRO A 66 -6.85 14.71 4.11
CA PRO A 66 -6.05 14.35 2.94
C PRO A 66 -4.70 13.73 3.28
N HIS A 67 -3.99 14.25 4.28
CA HIS A 67 -2.72 13.66 4.73
C HIS A 67 -2.94 12.27 5.35
N ARG A 68 -3.97 12.11 6.16
CA ARG A 68 -4.35 10.79 6.71
C ARG A 68 -4.67 9.80 5.61
N MET A 69 -5.40 10.22 4.57
CA MET A 69 -5.72 9.37 3.42
C MET A 69 -4.45 8.95 2.68
N ARG A 70 -3.53 9.89 2.38
CA ARG A 70 -2.28 9.58 1.68
C ARG A 70 -1.39 8.65 2.52
N LEU A 71 -1.12 9.00 3.77
CA LEU A 71 -0.28 8.21 4.69
C LEU A 71 -0.93 6.89 5.11
N GLY A 72 -2.27 6.82 5.14
CA GLY A 72 -3.03 5.63 5.50
C GLY A 72 -2.87 4.46 4.52
N ARG A 73 -2.24 4.68 3.36
CA ARG A 73 -1.82 3.58 2.46
C ARG A 73 -0.75 2.69 3.11
N PHE A 74 0.05 3.26 4.01
CA PHE A 74 1.15 2.56 4.63
C PHE A 74 0.70 1.81 5.88
N LYS A 75 1.26 0.62 6.09
CA LYS A 75 0.82 -0.31 7.13
C LYS A 75 0.91 0.31 8.53
N HIS A 76 2.01 1.00 8.84
CA HIS A 76 2.24 1.49 10.20
C HIS A 76 1.51 2.80 10.48
N HIS A 77 1.46 3.73 9.53
CA HIS A 77 0.60 4.93 9.64
C HIS A 77 -0.88 4.61 9.74
N ARG A 78 -1.38 3.64 8.95
CA ARG A 78 -2.78 3.21 9.06
C ARG A 78 -3.12 2.76 10.48
N ARG A 79 -2.30 1.86 11.04
CA ARG A 79 -2.46 1.38 12.42
C ARG A 79 -2.35 2.51 13.45
N LEU A 80 -1.48 3.48 13.22
CA LEU A 80 -1.33 4.65 14.09
C LEU A 80 -2.59 5.53 14.08
N PHE A 81 -3.16 5.80 12.91
CA PHE A 81 -4.40 6.57 12.79
C PHE A 81 -5.58 5.84 13.41
N ASP A 82 -5.70 4.53 13.16
CA ASP A 82 -6.70 3.68 13.82
C ASP A 82 -6.56 3.75 15.35
N ALA A 83 -5.31 3.75 15.86
CA ALA A 83 -5.05 3.88 17.29
C ALA A 83 -5.43 5.26 17.85
N PHE A 84 -5.16 6.35 17.11
CA PHE A 84 -5.59 7.69 17.51
C PHE A 84 -7.11 7.76 17.68
N ASP A 85 -7.83 7.20 16.71
CA ASP A 85 -9.29 7.27 16.67
C ASP A 85 -9.90 6.37 17.75
N ASN A 86 -9.39 5.14 17.93
CA ASN A 86 -9.89 4.20 18.93
C ASN A 86 -9.56 4.59 20.37
N LEU A 87 -8.45 5.30 20.61
CA LEU A 87 -8.11 5.87 21.93
C LEU A 87 -8.80 7.21 22.20
N GLY A 88 -9.53 7.74 21.21
CA GLY A 88 -10.20 9.04 21.27
C GLY A 88 -9.22 10.18 21.56
N LEU A 89 -8.05 10.17 20.90
CA LEU A 89 -7.07 11.25 21.06
C LEU A 89 -7.61 12.52 20.42
N THR A 90 -7.52 13.63 21.17
CA THR A 90 -7.97 14.93 20.69
C THR A 90 -6.99 15.52 19.68
N TYR A 91 -7.46 16.49 18.89
CA TYR A 91 -6.63 17.22 17.93
C TYR A 91 -5.34 17.76 18.57
N ASN A 92 -5.45 18.41 19.73
CA ASN A 92 -4.30 19.00 20.43
C ASN A 92 -3.34 17.93 20.93
N GLU A 93 -3.84 16.82 21.48
CA GLU A 93 -3.01 15.70 21.92
C GLU A 93 -2.19 15.10 20.77
N ILE A 94 -2.80 14.96 19.59
CA ILE A 94 -2.11 14.46 18.39
C ILE A 94 -1.06 15.48 17.93
N GLN A 95 -1.39 16.77 17.85
CA GLN A 95 -0.44 17.81 17.45
C GLN A 95 0.76 17.89 18.40
N ASP A 96 0.51 17.92 19.71
CA ASP A 96 1.57 17.99 20.74
C ASP A 96 2.43 16.72 20.75
N PHE A 97 1.86 15.57 20.41
CA PHE A 97 2.58 14.31 20.33
C PHE A 97 3.45 14.20 19.08
N CYS A 98 2.96 14.69 17.93
CA CYS A 98 3.58 14.53 16.62
C CYS A 98 4.74 15.51 16.35
N CYS A 99 5.82 15.40 17.13
CA CYS A 99 6.99 16.28 17.06
C CYS A 99 8.21 15.61 16.40
N TRP A 100 8.11 15.19 15.14
CA TRP A 100 9.23 14.59 14.39
C TRP A 100 9.37 15.16 12.97
N GLU A 101 10.51 14.89 12.33
CA GLU A 101 10.81 15.32 10.97
C GLU A 101 9.67 14.95 10.00
N GLY A 102 9.27 15.91 9.15
CA GLY A 102 8.19 15.72 8.19
C GLY A 102 6.79 16.07 8.71
N THR A 103 6.56 16.24 10.02
CA THR A 103 5.24 16.67 10.52
C THR A 103 5.05 18.18 10.46
N LYS A 104 3.79 18.61 10.62
CA LYS A 104 3.42 20.02 10.76
C LYS A 104 4.27 20.76 11.81
N TRP A 105 4.53 20.14 12.96
CA TRP A 105 5.33 20.72 14.03
C TRP A 105 6.75 21.08 13.56
N ALA A 106 7.40 20.19 12.79
CA ALA A 106 8.76 20.41 12.30
C ALA A 106 8.81 21.61 11.33
N ARG A 107 7.80 21.76 10.46
CA ARG A 107 7.69 22.92 9.57
C ARG A 107 7.47 24.21 10.35
N GLU A 108 6.49 24.25 11.25
CA GLU A 108 6.17 25.46 12.04
C GLU A 108 7.37 25.93 12.87
N ARG A 109 8.14 24.99 13.43
CA ARG A 109 9.38 25.32 14.14
C ARG A 109 10.42 25.96 13.21
N TYR A 110 10.65 25.36 12.05
CA TYR A 110 11.60 25.89 11.06
C TYR A 110 11.18 27.28 10.57
N GLU A 111 9.91 27.46 10.21
CA GLU A 111 9.34 28.75 9.79
C GLU A 111 9.52 29.84 10.85
N LYS A 112 9.30 29.49 12.11
CA LYS A 112 9.49 30.42 13.23
C LYS A 112 10.96 30.76 13.47
N ASP A 113 11.84 29.76 13.44
CA ASP A 113 13.26 29.92 13.75
C ASP A 113 13.98 30.71 12.64
N GLU A 114 13.61 30.50 11.37
CA GLU A 114 14.19 31.20 10.21
C GLU A 114 13.44 32.48 9.82
N GLY A 115 12.20 32.69 10.33
CA GLY A 115 11.36 33.82 9.96
C GLY A 115 10.84 33.79 8.52
N ILE A 116 10.68 32.59 7.95
CA ILE A 116 10.17 32.37 6.59
C ILE A 116 8.92 31.50 6.61
N TYR A 117 8.21 31.43 5.49
CA TYR A 117 7.12 30.47 5.28
C TYR A 117 7.52 29.47 4.20
N VAL A 118 7.26 28.18 4.45
CA VAL A 118 7.50 27.14 3.46
C VAL A 118 6.29 27.08 2.53
N LEU A 119 6.50 27.40 1.26
CA LEU A 119 5.46 27.33 0.23
C LEU A 119 5.14 25.86 -0.07
N ASP A 120 3.85 25.51 -0.01
CA ASP A 120 3.33 24.22 -0.45
C ASP A 120 2.94 24.34 -1.93
N THR A 121 3.68 23.65 -2.79
CA THR A 121 3.44 23.58 -4.24
C THR A 121 2.68 22.31 -4.63
N THR A 122 2.23 21.52 -3.63
CA THR A 122 1.45 20.31 -3.86
C THR A 122 0.18 20.62 -4.65
N GLY A 123 0.18 20.22 -5.91
CA GLY A 123 -0.97 20.37 -6.80
C GLY A 123 -0.92 21.58 -7.73
N ASP A 124 0.15 22.38 -7.71
CA ASP A 124 0.34 23.49 -8.66
C ASP A 124 0.35 23.01 -10.12
N ASP A 125 0.86 21.79 -10.36
CA ASP A 125 0.87 21.14 -11.67
C ASP A 125 -0.45 20.42 -12.02
N ILE A 126 -1.43 20.40 -11.11
CA ILE A 126 -2.73 19.76 -11.34
C ILE A 126 -3.68 20.79 -11.96
N GLY A 127 -3.91 20.65 -13.27
CA GLY A 127 -4.90 21.44 -13.99
C GLY A 127 -6.33 21.27 -13.43
N PRO A 128 -7.27 22.14 -13.84
CA PRO A 128 -8.66 22.05 -13.39
C PRO A 128 -9.25 20.67 -13.67
N PHE A 129 -10.12 20.19 -12.79
CA PHE A 129 -10.82 18.93 -13.01
C PHE A 129 -11.61 18.98 -14.32
N ILE A 130 -11.35 18.02 -15.21
CA ILE A 130 -12.07 17.87 -16.48
C ILE A 130 -13.01 16.68 -16.34
N ASP A 131 -14.33 16.90 -16.36
CA ASP A 131 -15.29 15.79 -16.45
C ASP A 131 -15.13 15.13 -17.83
N ARG A 132 -14.85 13.82 -17.83
CA ARG A 132 -14.71 13.04 -19.06
C ARG A 132 -15.97 13.11 -19.92
N ARG A 133 -17.15 13.31 -19.32
CA ARG A 133 -18.42 13.47 -20.05
C ARG A 133 -18.41 14.72 -20.93
N ASP A 134 -17.79 15.80 -20.47
CA ASP A 134 -17.66 17.03 -21.24
C ASP A 134 -16.69 16.86 -22.43
N VAL A 135 -15.68 15.99 -22.28
CA VAL A 135 -14.74 15.63 -23.36
C VAL A 135 -15.41 14.77 -24.45
N VAL A 136 -16.45 13.99 -24.12
CA VAL A 136 -17.19 13.19 -25.11
C VAL A 136 -18.13 14.06 -25.96
N SER A 137 -18.48 15.26 -25.49
CA SER A 137 -19.32 16.22 -26.23
C SER A 137 -18.57 16.98 -27.33
N LEU A 138 -17.30 16.64 -27.60
CA LEU A 138 -16.52 17.19 -28.70
C LEU A 138 -16.92 16.57 -30.05
N PRO A 139 -17.06 17.34 -31.15
CA PRO A 139 -17.47 16.84 -32.45
C PRO A 139 -16.60 15.68 -32.97
N ASP A 140 -17.23 14.69 -33.60
CA ASP A 140 -16.65 13.41 -34.05
C ASP A 140 -15.42 13.50 -34.98
N GLU A 141 -15.14 14.66 -35.57
CA GLU A 141 -14.02 14.82 -36.52
C GLU A 141 -12.64 14.59 -35.88
N GLN A 142 -12.49 14.74 -34.56
CA GLN A 142 -11.20 14.63 -33.88
C GLN A 142 -10.91 13.22 -33.32
N ARG A 143 -11.92 12.34 -33.24
CA ARG A 143 -11.78 10.96 -32.72
C ARG A 143 -11.04 10.01 -33.66
N ARG A 144 -10.90 10.34 -34.95
CA ARG A 144 -10.39 9.42 -35.98
C ARG A 144 -8.87 9.44 -36.20
N LYS A 145 -8.09 10.11 -35.33
CA LYS A 145 -6.63 10.32 -35.52
C LYS A 145 -5.71 9.59 -34.55
N ILE A 146 -6.17 8.55 -33.85
CA ILE A 146 -5.29 7.67 -33.06
C ILE A 146 -5.07 6.36 -33.82
N THR A 147 -4.11 6.35 -34.74
CA THR A 147 -3.55 5.12 -35.32
C THR A 147 -2.53 4.54 -34.35
N ARG A 148 -2.89 3.48 -33.61
CA ARG A 148 -1.94 2.69 -32.82
C ARG A 148 -1.04 1.87 -33.77
N GLN A 149 0.18 2.34 -34.02
CA GLN A 149 1.24 1.53 -34.63
C GLN A 149 2.19 1.03 -33.53
N THR A 150 1.84 -0.08 -32.88
CA THR A 150 2.80 -0.83 -32.06
C THR A 150 3.17 -2.09 -32.84
N GLN A 151 4.33 -2.05 -33.51
CA GLN A 151 4.95 -3.26 -34.05
C GLN A 151 5.80 -3.88 -32.94
N ILE A 152 5.44 -5.09 -32.53
CA ILE A 152 6.20 -5.88 -31.57
C ILE A 152 6.95 -6.93 -32.39
N SER A 153 8.27 -6.82 -32.45
CA SER A 153 9.15 -7.84 -33.03
C SER A 153 9.70 -8.72 -31.90
N VAL A 154 9.40 -10.02 -31.96
CA VAL A 154 10.00 -11.04 -31.09
C VAL A 154 11.22 -11.61 -31.80
N ILE A 155 12.40 -11.38 -31.24
CA ILE A 155 13.64 -12.01 -31.71
C ILE A 155 13.79 -13.30 -30.91
N VAL A 156 13.70 -14.44 -31.59
CA VAL A 156 14.02 -15.75 -31.01
C VAL A 156 15.45 -16.08 -31.47
N GLU A 157 16.41 -16.09 -30.53
CA GLU A 157 17.74 -16.64 -30.79
C GLU A 157 17.63 -18.18 -30.75
N GLU A 158 17.78 -18.80 -31.91
CA GLU A 158 17.80 -20.25 -32.07
C GLU A 158 19.23 -20.75 -31.76
N ALA A 159 19.39 -21.45 -30.64
CA ALA A 159 20.64 -22.10 -30.28
C ALA A 159 20.95 -23.23 -31.28
N MET A 160 22.09 -23.13 -31.96
CA MET A 160 22.60 -24.17 -32.86
C MET A 160 23.18 -25.33 -32.08
N ASP A 161 22.74 -26.56 -32.37
CA ASP A 161 23.54 -27.78 -32.21
C ASP A 161 23.16 -28.82 -33.29
N GLY A 162 24.17 -29.51 -33.84
CA GLY A 162 24.16 -30.28 -35.09
C GLY A 162 23.50 -31.68 -35.08
N PRO A 163 23.98 -32.62 -35.91
CA PRO A 163 23.39 -32.96 -37.20
C PRO A 163 22.34 -34.08 -37.18
N VAL A 164 21.43 -33.98 -38.14
CA VAL A 164 20.27 -34.83 -38.39
C VAL A 164 20.67 -36.12 -39.13
N LEU A 165 20.20 -37.28 -38.65
CA LEU A 165 19.96 -38.44 -39.51
C LEU A 165 18.50 -38.89 -39.40
N SER A 166 17.95 -39.02 -40.59
CA SER A 166 16.58 -39.21 -41.03
C SER A 166 15.98 -40.59 -40.71
N ASN A 167 14.65 -40.62 -40.51
CA ASN A 167 13.84 -41.64 -41.19
C ASN A 167 12.37 -41.22 -41.40
N THR A 168 12.10 -40.78 -42.63
CA THR A 168 10.99 -41.17 -43.54
C THR A 168 9.51 -40.99 -43.14
N ASN A 169 8.93 -39.92 -43.73
CA ASN A 169 7.59 -39.72 -44.32
C ASN A 169 6.48 -40.80 -44.18
N ASN A 170 5.25 -40.38 -43.83
CA ASN A 170 4.28 -39.91 -44.85
C ASN A 170 2.99 -39.25 -44.27
N ASN A 171 2.67 -38.11 -44.87
CA ASN A 171 1.41 -37.33 -44.99
C ASN A 171 0.14 -37.71 -44.20
N ASN A 172 -0.44 -36.70 -43.52
CA ASN A 172 -1.73 -36.14 -43.94
C ASN A 172 -2.10 -34.80 -43.24
N ASN A 173 -2.62 -33.87 -44.06
CA ASN A 173 -3.61 -32.81 -43.83
C ASN A 173 -3.85 -32.27 -42.41
N ASN A 174 -3.73 -30.95 -42.23
CA ASN A 174 -4.37 -30.26 -41.10
C ASN A 174 -5.02 -28.94 -41.50
N SER A 175 -6.35 -28.97 -41.56
CA SER A 175 -7.21 -27.86 -41.13
C SER A 175 -7.19 -27.81 -39.60
N LEU A 176 -7.07 -26.61 -39.01
CA LEU A 176 -7.08 -26.39 -37.56
C LEU A 176 -8.49 -26.00 -37.05
N PRO A 177 -9.08 -26.75 -36.11
CA PRO A 177 -10.18 -26.30 -35.26
C PRO A 177 -9.69 -25.81 -33.88
N GLY A 178 -10.50 -24.94 -33.27
CA GLY A 178 -10.16 -24.11 -32.12
C GLY A 178 -10.04 -24.78 -30.74
N LEU A 179 -9.51 -23.99 -29.80
CA LEU A 179 -9.23 -24.37 -28.40
C LEU A 179 -10.34 -23.88 -27.44
N PRO A 180 -10.72 -24.68 -26.43
CA PRO A 180 -11.73 -24.31 -25.43
C PRO A 180 -11.17 -23.73 -24.11
N ARG A 181 -12.04 -22.99 -23.41
CA ARG A 181 -11.89 -22.35 -22.09
C ARG A 181 -11.75 -23.37 -20.93
N HIS A 182 -10.99 -23.00 -19.88
CA HIS A 182 -11.03 -23.68 -18.59
C HIS A 182 -11.49 -22.77 -17.43
N HIS A 183 -12.35 -23.32 -16.58
CA HIS A 183 -12.91 -22.79 -15.33
C HIS A 183 -12.31 -23.49 -14.10
N HIS A 184 -12.40 -22.81 -12.94
CA HIS A 184 -12.08 -23.26 -11.57
C HIS A 184 -12.83 -24.51 -11.13
N PRO A 185 -12.31 -25.29 -10.14
CA PRO A 185 -13.12 -26.20 -9.35
C PRO A 185 -13.38 -25.69 -7.92
N HIS A 186 -14.67 -25.67 -7.55
CA HIS A 186 -15.19 -25.76 -6.18
C HIS A 186 -15.32 -27.24 -5.78
N HIS A 187 -15.13 -27.56 -4.50
CA HIS A 187 -15.45 -28.88 -3.94
C HIS A 187 -16.32 -28.70 -2.70
N ASP A 188 -17.55 -29.22 -2.78
CA ASP A 188 -18.48 -29.48 -1.68
C ASP A 188 -19.02 -30.90 -1.89
N HIS A 189 -19.01 -31.75 -0.86
CA HIS A 189 -19.87 -32.94 -0.77
C HIS A 189 -20.27 -33.23 0.69
N HIS A 190 -21.48 -33.77 0.81
CA HIS A 190 -22.42 -33.70 1.93
C HIS A 190 -22.20 -34.69 3.10
N HIS A 191 -22.72 -34.24 4.26
CA HIS A 191 -23.38 -34.91 5.40
C HIS A 191 -23.80 -36.40 5.29
N THR A 192 -23.71 -37.16 6.42
CA THR A 192 -24.82 -37.85 7.14
C THR A 192 -24.28 -38.68 8.34
N THR A 193 -24.76 -38.43 9.56
CA THR A 193 -24.75 -39.28 10.80
C THR A 193 -26.10 -40.05 10.90
N PRO A 194 -26.41 -41.01 11.82
CA PRO A 194 -25.88 -41.20 13.18
C PRO A 194 -25.84 -42.64 13.79
N ASP A 195 -25.39 -42.66 15.06
CA ASP A 195 -25.72 -43.48 16.24
C ASP A 195 -25.24 -44.94 16.46
N ALA A 196 -24.76 -45.10 17.72
CA ALA A 196 -24.94 -46.20 18.68
C ALA A 196 -23.73 -47.12 19.02
N GLU A 197 -23.28 -46.91 20.27
CA GLU A 197 -22.98 -47.89 21.34
C GLU A 197 -21.64 -48.62 21.48
N MET A 198 -21.18 -48.58 22.75
CA MET A 198 -20.34 -49.53 23.52
C MET A 198 -18.86 -49.64 23.11
N SER A 199 -17.88 -49.70 24.01
CA SER A 199 -17.83 -50.08 25.42
C SER A 199 -16.54 -49.56 26.08
N ASP A 200 -16.59 -49.41 27.39
CA ASP A 200 -15.46 -49.28 28.33
C ASP A 200 -14.26 -50.18 28.02
N VAL A 201 -13.05 -49.69 28.26
CA VAL A 201 -12.05 -50.43 29.06
C VAL A 201 -11.14 -49.49 29.83
N ASP A 202 -11.07 -49.83 31.10
CA ASP A 202 -10.40 -49.26 32.24
C ASP A 202 -8.91 -49.65 32.31
N SER A 203 -8.21 -49.12 33.34
CA SER A 203 -6.93 -49.59 33.92
C SER A 203 -5.61 -49.04 33.33
N LEU A 204 -4.90 -48.17 34.07
CA LEU A 204 -3.85 -48.45 35.12
C LEU A 204 -2.54 -48.94 34.49
N ALA A 205 -1.32 -48.60 34.87
CA ALA A 205 -0.64 -47.93 35.98
C ALA A 205 0.76 -47.53 35.40
N SER A 206 1.69 -46.75 35.96
CA SER A 206 2.05 -46.26 37.29
C SER A 206 2.94 -45.04 37.09
#